data_AF-A0A0N4X0P7-F1
#
_entry.id   AF-A0A0N4X0P7-F1
#
_cell.length_a   1.000
_cell.length_b   1.000
_cell.length_c   1.000
_cell.angle_alpha   90.00
_cell.angle_beta   90.00
_cell.angle_gamma   90.00
#
_symmetry.space_group_name_H-M   'P 1'
#
loop_
_entity.id
_entity.type
_entity.pdbx_description
1 polymer ?
#
loop_
_entity_poly.entity_id
_entity_poly.type
_entity_poly.pdbx_seq_one_letter_code
_entity_poly.pdbx_strand_id
1 'polypeptide(L)'
;MRSWSVNIGTAADKENDSDQKDVTWAVKCPLIPNTVNGLSRSKSLRKDLSHPISSQGREIILQCFENPHSEFGNKVLQRIFEKRADYQKYVYTLGKERAYQMSIRLKDLVEEVVSKIFDPDHICSVSRTYGEEHVELKAYGFKPDFWVTIADAITVEGVILDMANHQVRFHTVTHPYT
;
A
#
# COMPACT_ATOMS: atom_id res chain seq x y z
N MET A 1 1.52 29.31 7.70
CA MET A 1 0.75 28.70 6.59
C MET A 1 1.68 28.55 5.39
N ARG A 2 2.21 27.35 5.12
CA ARG A 2 3.01 27.11 3.90
C ARG A 2 2.15 26.29 2.93
N SER A 3 1.69 26.96 1.89
CA SER A 3 0.96 26.42 0.75
C SER A 3 1.90 25.57 -0.10
N TRP A 4 1.51 24.33 -0.42
CA TRP A 4 2.10 23.56 -1.51
C TRP A 4 1.23 23.76 -2.74
N SER A 5 1.68 24.61 -3.65
CA SER A 5 1.07 24.77 -4.97
C SER A 5 1.63 23.71 -5.91
N VAL A 6 0.76 22.86 -6.45
CA VAL A 6 1.09 21.90 -7.50
C VAL A 6 0.92 22.62 -8.84
N ASN A 7 2.02 22.79 -9.56
CA ASN A 7 2.04 23.42 -10.87
C ASN A 7 1.62 22.37 -11.92
N ILE A 8 0.44 22.53 -12.52
CA ILE A 8 -0.02 21.71 -13.65
C ILE A 8 0.43 22.41 -14.94
N GLY A 9 1.58 21.96 -15.46
CA GLY A 9 2.08 22.37 -16.76
C GLY A 9 1.20 21.80 -17.88
N THR A 10 0.60 22.68 -18.67
CA THR A 10 -0.13 22.36 -19.90
C THR A 10 0.86 22.26 -21.05
N ALA A 11 0.89 21.12 -21.75
CA ALA A 11 1.47 21.01 -23.08
C ALA A 11 0.66 19.98 -23.86
N ALA A 12 -0.17 20.48 -24.78
CA ALA A 12 -0.70 19.71 -25.88
C ALA A 12 0.39 19.65 -26.96
N ASP A 13 0.76 18.46 -27.41
CA ASP A 13 0.85 18.15 -28.84
C ASP A 13 0.99 16.64 -29.06
N LYS A 14 0.39 16.21 -30.17
CA LYS A 14 0.09 14.83 -30.58
C LYS A 14 1.34 14.10 -31.07
N GLU A 15 1.49 12.82 -30.74
CA GLU A 15 1.70 11.78 -31.76
C GLU A 15 1.33 10.39 -31.24
N ASN A 16 0.73 9.62 -32.13
CA ASN A 16 0.18 8.29 -31.95
C ASN A 16 1.30 7.26 -32.04
N ASP A 17 1.58 6.53 -30.96
CA ASP A 17 2.28 5.26 -31.06
C ASP A 17 1.73 4.25 -30.04
N SER A 18 1.21 3.18 -30.62
CA SER A 18 0.69 2.00 -29.98
C SER A 18 1.83 1.25 -29.29
N ASP A 19 2.00 1.48 -28.00
CA ASP A 19 2.78 0.56 -27.18
C ASP A 19 2.11 0.33 -25.83
N GLN A 20 1.78 -0.94 -25.64
CA GLN A 20 1.25 -1.58 -24.46
C GLN A 20 2.18 -1.29 -23.28
N LYS A 21 1.95 -0.19 -22.56
CA LYS A 21 2.66 0.09 -21.31
C LYS A 21 2.09 -0.83 -20.24
N ASP A 22 2.73 -1.98 -20.11
CA ASP A 22 2.69 -2.84 -18.94
C ASP A 22 2.72 -1.96 -17.68
N VAL A 23 1.59 -1.88 -16.99
CA VAL A 23 1.49 -1.23 -15.68
C VAL A 23 2.08 -2.20 -14.66
N THR A 24 3.41 -2.33 -14.64
CA THR A 24 4.12 -3.06 -13.60
C THR A 24 4.14 -2.20 -12.33
N TRP A 25 3.03 -2.19 -11.59
CA TRP A 25 3.00 -1.72 -10.20
C TRP A 25 3.54 -2.76 -9.23
N ALA A 26 3.97 -3.93 -9.72
CA ALA A 26 4.72 -4.89 -8.93
C ALA A 26 5.90 -4.14 -8.31
N VAL A 27 5.79 -3.85 -7.01
CA VAL A 27 6.93 -3.67 -6.13
C VAL A 27 7.86 -4.79 -6.52
N LYS A 28 8.95 -4.45 -7.21
CA LYS A 28 9.87 -5.42 -7.74
C LYS A 28 10.59 -5.97 -6.52
N CYS A 29 9.97 -6.93 -5.85
CA CYS A 29 10.66 -7.82 -4.96
C CYS A 29 11.88 -8.30 -5.75
N PRO A 30 13.09 -8.20 -5.21
CA PRO A 30 14.24 -8.87 -5.80
C PRO A 30 13.87 -10.35 -5.89
N LEU A 31 13.46 -10.78 -7.08
CA LEU A 31 13.16 -12.17 -7.33
C LEU A 31 14.46 -12.93 -7.10
N ILE A 32 14.44 -13.84 -6.14
CA ILE A 32 15.43 -14.91 -6.07
C ILE A 32 15.40 -15.60 -7.44
N PRO A 33 16.54 -15.72 -8.15
CA PRO A 33 16.54 -16.43 -9.42
C PRO A 33 16.20 -17.90 -9.16
N ASN A 34 15.04 -18.35 -9.63
CA ASN A 34 14.81 -19.78 -9.83
C ASN A 34 15.80 -20.23 -10.91
N THR A 35 16.81 -20.98 -10.52
CA THR A 35 17.75 -21.65 -11.44
C THR A 35 16.98 -22.57 -12.36
N VAL A 36 16.79 -22.14 -13.61
CA VAL A 36 16.69 -23.03 -14.76
C VAL A 36 17.68 -22.53 -15.82
N ASN A 37 18.54 -23.45 -16.25
CA ASN A 37 19.72 -23.23 -17.06
C ASN A 37 19.46 -22.42 -18.35
N GLY A 38 20.33 -21.45 -18.62
CA GLY A 38 20.43 -20.76 -19.91
C GLY A 38 21.49 -19.66 -19.90
N LEU A 39 22.70 -19.95 -20.38
CA LEU A 39 23.77 -18.98 -20.62
C LEU A 39 23.27 -17.79 -21.45
N SER A 40 23.47 -16.55 -20.99
CA SER A 40 24.31 -15.55 -21.69
C SER A 40 24.25 -14.13 -21.07
N ARG A 41 25.46 -13.59 -20.90
CA ARG A 41 25.86 -12.18 -20.93
C ARG A 41 25.62 -11.33 -19.66
N SER A 42 26.61 -11.42 -18.78
CA SER A 42 26.95 -10.43 -17.76
C SER A 42 26.98 -9.00 -18.33
N LYS A 43 26.16 -8.11 -17.75
CA LYS A 43 26.51 -6.70 -17.59
C LYS A 43 26.55 -6.39 -16.10
N SER A 44 27.76 -6.00 -15.69
CA SER A 44 28.17 -5.50 -14.39
C SER A 44 27.34 -4.28 -13.97
N LEU A 45 26.86 -4.28 -12.73
CA LEU A 45 27.26 -3.36 -11.65
C LEU A 45 26.24 -3.53 -10.53
N ARG A 46 26.75 -3.80 -9.33
CA ARG A 46 26.00 -3.91 -8.08
C ARG A 46 25.07 -2.70 -7.96
N LYS A 47 23.81 -2.86 -8.35
CA LYS A 47 22.78 -1.88 -8.04
C LYS A 47 22.62 -1.99 -6.55
N ASP A 48 23.21 -1.02 -5.86
CA ASP A 48 23.16 -0.86 -4.43
C ASP A 48 21.80 -1.36 -3.92
N LEU A 49 21.83 -2.31 -2.98
CA LEU A 49 20.69 -2.90 -2.29
C LEU A 49 20.04 -1.85 -1.37
N SER A 50 19.93 -0.62 -1.88
CA SER A 50 19.29 0.51 -1.26
C SER A 50 17.83 0.13 -1.10
N HIS A 51 17.41 0.09 0.16
CA HIS A 51 16.02 -0.02 0.53
C HIS A 51 15.15 0.92 -0.34
N PRO A 52 13.99 0.48 -0.87
CA PRO A 52 13.18 1.28 -1.80
C PRO A 52 12.64 2.58 -1.19
N ILE A 53 12.62 2.66 0.14
CA ILE A 53 12.21 3.83 0.93
C ILE A 53 13.45 4.40 1.62
N SER A 54 13.62 5.73 1.60
CA SER A 54 14.70 6.43 2.31
C SER A 54 14.62 6.23 3.84
N SER A 55 15.73 6.42 4.57
CA SER A 55 15.75 6.28 6.03
C SER A 55 14.75 7.21 6.73
N GLN A 56 14.70 8.47 6.33
CA GLN A 56 13.73 9.44 6.84
C GLN A 56 12.28 9.01 6.52
N GLY A 57 12.03 8.48 5.33
CA GLY A 57 10.70 7.98 4.96
C GLY A 57 10.25 6.82 5.85
N ARG A 58 11.16 5.91 6.20
CA ARG A 58 10.86 4.80 7.12
C ARG A 58 10.52 5.29 8.52
N GLU A 59 11.25 6.29 9.04
CA GLU A 59 10.95 6.89 10.35
C GLU A 59 9.56 7.54 10.40
N ILE A 60 9.18 8.30 9.35
CA ILE A 60 7.84 8.89 9.25
C ILE A 60 6.76 7.80 9.26
N ILE A 61 6.95 6.75 8.46
CA ILE A 61 5.99 5.64 8.40
C ILE A 61 5.87 4.95 9.77
N LEU A 62 6.97 4.67 10.45
CA LEU A 62 6.95 4.08 11.80
C LEU A 62 6.17 4.96 12.78
N GLN A 63 6.41 6.28 12.78
CA GLN A 63 5.71 7.22 13.63
C GLN A 63 4.21 7.27 13.39
N CYS A 64 3.77 7.11 12.13
CA CYS A 64 2.34 7.04 11.80
C CYS A 64 1.65 5.88 12.52
N PHE A 65 2.35 4.78 12.78
CA PHE A 65 1.81 3.53 13.33
C PHE A 65 2.25 3.26 14.79
N GLU A 66 2.81 4.24 15.51
CA GLU A 66 3.18 4.08 16.92
C GLU A 66 1.98 3.85 17.86
N ASN A 67 0.79 4.34 17.50
CA ASN A 67 -0.44 4.14 18.26
C ASN A 67 -1.29 3.02 17.63
N PRO A 68 -2.00 2.18 18.42
CA PRO A 68 -2.88 1.15 17.84
C PRO A 68 -4.02 1.78 17.03
N HIS A 69 -4.10 1.45 15.75
CA HIS A 69 -5.11 1.98 14.83
C HIS A 69 -6.12 0.90 14.46
N SER A 70 -6.96 0.52 15.44
CA SER A 70 -7.90 -0.60 15.32
C SER A 70 -8.81 -0.52 14.09
N GLU A 71 -9.15 0.70 13.65
CA GLU A 71 -10.06 0.93 12.54
C GLU A 71 -9.38 1.07 11.18
N PHE A 72 -8.04 1.03 11.08
CA PHE A 72 -7.32 1.32 9.84
C PHE A 72 -7.79 0.45 8.67
N GLY A 73 -7.78 -0.87 8.84
CA GLY A 73 -8.23 -1.81 7.82
C GLY A 73 -9.70 -1.63 7.45
N ASN A 74 -10.56 -1.29 8.42
CA ASN A 74 -11.97 -1.03 8.18
C ASN A 74 -12.16 0.23 7.30
N LYS A 75 -11.48 1.33 7.64
CA LYS A 75 -11.54 2.60 6.88
C LYS A 75 -11.06 2.44 5.45
N VAL A 76 -9.99 1.66 5.23
CA VAL A 76 -9.51 1.34 3.87
C VAL A 76 -10.59 0.65 3.06
N LEU A 77 -11.17 -0.43 3.57
CA LEU A 77 -12.19 -1.19 2.82
C LEU A 77 -13.50 -0.41 2.66
N GLN A 78 -13.89 0.37 3.66
CA GLN A 78 -15.06 1.25 3.62
C GLN A 78 -14.94 2.28 2.49
N ARG A 79 -13.77 2.90 2.32
CA ARG A 79 -13.50 3.88 1.26
C ARG A 79 -13.73 3.31 -0.14
N ILE A 80 -13.38 2.05 -0.35
CA ILE A 80 -13.58 1.36 -1.64
C ILE A 80 -15.06 1.04 -1.82
N PHE A 81 -15.69 0.53 -0.76
CA PHE A 81 -17.12 0.21 -0.73
C PHE A 81 -18.00 1.42 -1.07
N GLU A 82 -17.67 2.61 -0.58
CA GLU A 82 -18.44 3.82 -0.87
C GLU A 82 -18.30 4.31 -2.33
N LYS A 83 -17.18 3.98 -3.00
CA LYS A 83 -16.86 4.51 -4.34
C LYS A 83 -17.15 3.55 -5.49
N ARG A 84 -17.14 2.23 -5.24
CA ARG A 84 -17.18 1.21 -6.30
C ARG A 84 -18.35 0.24 -6.14
N ALA A 85 -19.32 0.34 -7.03
CA ALA A 85 -20.50 -0.54 -7.05
C ALA A 85 -20.14 -2.02 -7.30
N ASP A 86 -19.12 -2.31 -8.10
CA ASP A 86 -18.67 -3.68 -8.34
C ASP A 86 -18.00 -4.31 -7.10
N TYR A 87 -17.29 -3.49 -6.31
CA TYR A 87 -16.75 -3.89 -5.02
C TYR A 87 -17.87 -4.10 -3.97
N GLN A 88 -18.89 -3.24 -3.96
CA GLN A 88 -20.07 -3.44 -3.09
C GLN A 88 -20.71 -4.80 -3.35
N LYS A 89 -20.95 -5.15 -4.61
CA LYS A 89 -21.50 -6.45 -5.00
C LYS A 89 -20.65 -7.62 -4.48
N TYR A 90 -19.33 -7.52 -4.64
CA TYR A 90 -18.38 -8.50 -4.09
C TYR A 90 -18.53 -8.65 -2.57
N VAL A 91 -18.56 -7.54 -1.82
CA VAL A 91 -18.70 -7.56 -0.36
C VAL A 91 -20.03 -8.20 0.07
N TYR A 92 -21.13 -7.93 -0.64
CA TYR A 92 -22.42 -8.56 -0.38
C TYR A 92 -22.39 -10.07 -0.63
N THR A 93 -21.71 -10.53 -1.69
CA THR A 93 -21.55 -11.96 -1.99
C THR A 93 -20.63 -12.67 -1.00
N LEU A 94 -19.56 -11.99 -0.55
CA LEU A 94 -18.61 -12.51 0.42
C LEU A 94 -19.25 -12.69 1.82
N GLY A 95 -20.16 -11.80 2.18
CA GLY A 95 -20.85 -11.78 3.46
C GLY A 95 -20.11 -10.97 4.53
N LYS A 96 -20.88 -10.47 5.52
CA LYS A 96 -20.39 -9.52 6.54
C LYS A 96 -19.23 -10.06 7.38
N GLU A 97 -19.32 -11.32 7.80
CA GLU A 97 -18.28 -11.93 8.65
C GLU A 97 -16.92 -11.96 7.94
N ARG A 98 -16.89 -12.50 6.72
CA ARG A 98 -15.65 -12.60 5.93
C ARG A 98 -15.13 -11.24 5.51
N ALA A 99 -16.01 -10.29 5.18
CA ALA A 99 -15.60 -8.91 4.90
C ALA A 99 -14.95 -8.25 6.13
N TYR A 100 -15.47 -8.52 7.33
CA TYR A 100 -14.87 -8.05 8.58
C TYR A 100 -13.51 -8.71 8.84
N GLN A 101 -13.40 -10.03 8.67
CA GLN A 101 -12.11 -10.74 8.78
C GLN A 101 -11.07 -10.19 7.79
N MET A 102 -11.48 -9.86 6.57
CA MET A 102 -10.61 -9.24 5.56
C MET A 102 -10.08 -7.87 6.04
N SER A 103 -10.92 -7.09 6.75
CA SER A 103 -10.48 -5.81 7.33
C SER A 103 -9.43 -5.98 8.44
N ILE A 104 -9.59 -7.00 9.28
CA ILE A 104 -8.61 -7.33 10.34
C ILE A 104 -7.29 -7.78 9.70
N ARG A 105 -7.35 -8.74 8.77
CA ARG A 105 -6.15 -9.26 8.09
C ARG A 105 -5.40 -8.19 7.31
N LEU A 106 -6.11 -7.23 6.71
CA LEU A 106 -5.48 -6.10 6.04
C LEU A 106 -4.72 -5.20 7.03
N LYS A 107 -5.33 -4.93 8.19
CA LYS A 107 -4.71 -4.15 9.26
C LYS A 107 -3.44 -4.84 9.77
N ASP A 108 -3.54 -6.15 10.06
CA ASP A 108 -2.41 -6.95 10.53
C ASP A 108 -1.26 -6.99 9.52
N LEU A 109 -1.56 -7.17 8.22
CA LEU A 109 -0.57 -7.10 7.15
C LEU A 109 0.18 -5.76 7.16
N VAL A 110 -0.53 -4.64 7.23
CA VAL A 110 0.08 -3.30 7.18
C VAL A 110 0.94 -3.06 8.42
N GLU A 111 0.46 -3.42 9.61
CA GLU A 111 1.24 -3.33 10.85
C GLU A 111 2.51 -4.19 10.78
N GLU A 112 2.41 -5.42 10.27
CA GLU A 112 3.56 -6.31 10.11
C GLU A 112 4.60 -5.73 9.13
N VAL A 113 4.14 -5.26 7.95
CA VAL A 113 4.99 -4.62 6.95
C VAL A 113 5.69 -3.38 7.51
N VAL A 114 4.98 -2.56 8.29
CA VAL A 114 5.57 -1.37 8.94
C VAL A 114 6.59 -1.78 10.01
N SER A 115 6.30 -2.79 10.83
CA SER A 115 7.23 -3.28 11.86
C SER A 115 8.52 -3.87 11.28
N LYS A 116 8.45 -4.38 10.04
CA LYS A 116 9.56 -4.99 9.30
C LYS A 116 10.00 -4.16 8.10
N ILE A 117 9.77 -2.84 8.14
CA ILE A 117 10.07 -1.92 7.03
C ILE A 117 11.57 -1.83 6.66
N PHE A 118 12.47 -2.50 7.38
CA PHE A 118 13.89 -2.59 7.03
C PHE A 118 14.25 -3.90 6.32
N ASP A 119 13.32 -4.86 6.27
CA ASP A 119 13.49 -6.21 5.73
C ASP A 119 12.59 -6.40 4.50
N PRO A 120 13.07 -6.01 3.30
CA PRO A 120 12.28 -6.11 2.08
C PRO A 120 11.95 -7.56 1.68
N ASP A 121 12.76 -8.54 2.12
CA ASP A 121 12.53 -9.96 1.83
C ASP A 121 11.35 -10.48 2.67
N HIS A 122 11.29 -10.10 3.96
CA HIS A 122 10.13 -10.38 4.80
C HIS A 122 8.86 -9.74 4.26
N ILE A 123 8.92 -8.44 3.89
CA ILE A 123 7.78 -7.72 3.29
C ILE A 123 7.29 -8.43 2.03
N CYS A 124 8.19 -8.89 1.17
CA CYS A 124 7.80 -9.64 -0.02
C CYS A 124 7.14 -10.97 0.34
N SER A 125 7.68 -11.71 1.31
CA SER A 125 7.13 -12.99 1.74
C SER A 125 5.72 -12.84 2.31
N VAL A 126 5.51 -11.93 3.26
CA VAL A 126 4.18 -11.72 3.87
C VAL A 126 3.16 -11.20 2.86
N SER A 127 3.57 -10.30 1.96
CA SER A 127 2.70 -9.78 0.90
C SER A 127 2.29 -10.86 -0.09
N ARG A 128 3.20 -11.81 -0.40
CA ARG A 128 2.88 -12.95 -1.27
C ARG A 128 1.86 -13.87 -0.60
N THR A 129 2.09 -14.28 0.64
CA THR A 129 1.16 -15.13 1.39
C THR A 129 -0.23 -14.50 1.45
N TYR A 130 -0.31 -13.20 1.76
CA TYR A 130 -1.57 -12.48 1.78
C TYR A 130 -2.27 -12.47 0.41
N GLY A 131 -1.51 -12.26 -0.67
CA GLY A 131 -2.04 -12.33 -2.04
C GLY A 131 -2.55 -13.73 -2.43
N GLU A 132 -1.89 -14.78 -1.97
CA GLU A 132 -2.30 -16.18 -2.19
C GLU A 132 -3.63 -16.49 -1.50
N GLU A 133 -3.82 -16.05 -0.24
CA GLU A 133 -5.10 -16.18 0.48
C GLU A 133 -6.28 -15.54 -0.28
N HIS A 134 -6.02 -14.48 -1.05
CA HIS A 134 -7.04 -13.78 -1.82
C HIS A 134 -7.43 -14.45 -3.14
N VAL A 135 -6.69 -15.47 -3.59
CA VAL A 135 -7.01 -16.21 -4.81
C VAL A 135 -8.35 -16.95 -4.67
N GLU A 136 -8.61 -17.52 -3.50
CA GLU A 136 -9.87 -18.22 -3.20
C GLU A 136 -11.07 -17.28 -3.22
N LEU A 137 -10.86 -15.99 -2.95
CA LEU A 137 -11.91 -14.97 -2.95
C LEU A 137 -12.45 -14.66 -4.35
N LYS A 138 -11.74 -15.09 -5.41
CA LYS A 138 -12.22 -14.96 -6.80
C LYS A 138 -13.55 -15.69 -7.03
N ALA A 139 -13.79 -16.80 -6.30
CA ALA A 139 -15.08 -17.51 -6.34
C ALA A 139 -16.26 -16.65 -5.86
N TYR A 140 -15.99 -15.62 -5.05
CA TYR A 140 -16.98 -14.66 -4.53
C TYR A 140 -17.06 -13.37 -5.35
N GLY A 141 -16.28 -13.28 -6.45
CA GLY A 141 -16.26 -12.11 -7.33
C GLY A 141 -15.11 -11.13 -7.06
N PHE A 142 -14.08 -11.53 -6.30
CA PHE A 142 -12.86 -10.72 -6.16
C PHE A 142 -12.16 -10.54 -7.52
N LYS A 143 -11.80 -9.30 -7.85
CA LYS A 143 -11.10 -8.94 -9.09
C LYS A 143 -9.69 -8.43 -8.78
N PRO A 144 -8.68 -8.77 -9.60
CA PRO A 144 -7.33 -8.22 -9.46
C PRO A 144 -7.30 -6.68 -9.44
N ASP A 145 -8.21 -6.02 -10.17
CA ASP A 145 -8.35 -4.56 -10.22
C ASP A 145 -8.71 -3.93 -8.86
N PHE A 146 -9.18 -4.73 -7.89
CA PHE A 146 -9.43 -4.24 -6.53
C PHE A 146 -8.13 -3.92 -5.80
N TRP A 147 -7.02 -4.59 -6.11
CA TRP A 147 -5.73 -4.32 -5.47
C TRP A 147 -5.24 -2.90 -5.67
N VAL A 148 -5.41 -2.36 -6.88
CA VAL A 148 -5.08 -0.96 -7.18
C VAL A 148 -5.87 -0.04 -6.26
N THR A 149 -7.18 -0.27 -6.13
CA THR A 149 -8.02 0.57 -5.27
C THR A 149 -7.80 0.36 -3.79
N ILE A 150 -7.35 -0.82 -3.37
CA ILE A 150 -6.91 -1.08 -1.98
C ILE A 150 -5.64 -0.29 -1.69
N ALA A 151 -4.64 -0.33 -2.58
CA ALA A 151 -3.39 0.41 -2.41
C ALA A 151 -3.62 1.94 -2.37
N ASP A 152 -4.49 2.46 -3.23
CA ASP A 152 -4.88 3.87 -3.22
C ASP A 152 -5.56 4.25 -1.88
N ALA A 153 -6.48 3.40 -1.40
CA ALA A 153 -7.16 3.64 -0.13
C ALA A 153 -6.22 3.55 1.08
N ILE A 154 -5.27 2.61 1.10
CA ILE A 154 -4.20 2.53 2.12
C ILE A 154 -3.39 3.83 2.13
N THR A 155 -3.00 4.34 0.96
CA THR A 155 -2.23 5.59 0.85
C THR A 155 -3.01 6.76 1.46
N VAL A 156 -4.29 6.89 1.12
CA VAL A 156 -5.14 7.95 1.66
C VAL A 156 -5.31 7.84 3.17
N GLU A 157 -5.62 6.65 3.69
CA GLU A 157 -5.75 6.44 5.13
C GLU A 157 -4.43 6.67 5.87
N GLY A 158 -3.30 6.27 5.29
CA GLY A 158 -1.96 6.52 5.86
C GLY A 158 -1.65 8.03 5.97
N VAL A 159 -2.04 8.84 4.99
CA VAL A 159 -1.89 10.31 5.07
C VAL A 159 -2.79 10.89 6.15
N ILE A 160 -4.04 10.42 6.26
CA ILE A 160 -4.97 10.87 7.32
C ILE A 160 -4.41 10.50 8.70
N LEU A 161 -3.81 9.31 8.82
CA LEU A 161 -3.16 8.82 10.03
C LEU A 161 -2.02 9.73 10.49
N ASP A 162 -1.14 10.08 9.55
CA ASP A 162 -0.03 11.00 9.78
C ASP A 162 -0.53 12.37 10.25
N MET A 163 -1.57 12.90 9.60
CA MET A 163 -2.19 14.17 9.99
C MET A 163 -2.77 14.13 11.41
N ALA A 164 -3.43 13.03 11.79
CA ALA A 164 -3.98 12.85 13.14
C ALA A 164 -2.87 12.77 14.20
N ASN A 165 -1.77 12.07 13.90
CA ASN A 165 -0.63 11.96 14.81
C ASN A 165 0.05 13.32 15.05
N HIS A 166 0.14 14.15 14.00
CA HIS A 166 0.61 15.53 14.14
C HIS A 166 -0.31 16.38 15.02
N GLN A 167 -1.64 16.31 14.82
CA GLN A 167 -2.60 17.09 15.62
C GLN A 167 -2.53 16.73 17.11
N VAL A 168 -2.45 15.45 17.47
CA VAL A 168 -2.28 15.00 18.86
C VAL A 168 -1.02 15.59 19.49
N ARG A 169 0.10 15.60 18.75
CA ARG A 169 1.38 16.14 19.22
C ARG A 169 1.36 17.66 19.40
N PHE A 170 0.51 18.40 18.70
CA PHE A 170 0.32 19.85 18.92
C PHE A 170 -0.56 20.16 20.13
N HIS A 171 -1.56 19.32 20.45
CA HIS A 171 -2.46 19.54 21.58
C HIS A 171 -1.85 19.15 22.95
N THR A 172 -0.82 18.31 23.00
CA THR A 172 -0.12 17.95 24.24
C THR A 172 0.95 18.96 24.67
N VAL A 173 1.26 19.96 23.83
CA VAL A 173 2.27 21.01 24.10
C VAL A 173 1.65 22.29 24.68
N THR A 174 0.37 22.28 25.05
CA THR A 174 -0.19 23.34 25.92
C THR A 174 0.03 22.96 27.38
N HIS A 175 0.91 23.68 28.07
CA HIS A 175 1.28 23.47 29.47
C HIS A 175 0.07 23.40 30.42
N PRO A 176 0.17 22.60 31.51
CA PRO A 176 -0.66 22.80 32.69
C PRO A 176 -0.16 24.02 33.46
N TYR A 177 -0.93 25.12 33.42
CA TYR A 177 -0.82 26.19 34.40
C TYR A 177 -2.23 26.54 34.89
N THR A 178 -2.64 25.87 35.96
CA THR A 178 -3.49 26.41 37.03
C THR A 178 -3.11 25.71 38.32
#